data_AF-A0A8D8JGX6-F1
#
_entry.id   AF-A0A8D8JGX6-F1
#
_cell.length_a   1.000
_cell.length_b   1.000
_cell.length_c   1.000
_cell.angle_alpha   90.00
_cell.angle_beta   90.00
_cell.angle_gamma   90.00
#
_symmetry.space_group_name_H-M   'P 1'
#
loop_
_entity.id
_entity.type
_entity.pdbx_description
1 polymer ?
#
loop_
_entity_poly.entity_id
_entity_poly.type
_entity_poly.pdbx_seq_one_letter_code
_entity_poly.pdbx_strand_id
1 'polypeptide(L)'
;MQFYQSEPAYVKFDYGIPRGASIGVYARRNALPTHTQYHFKEVLSGFNARQTRAAHPSMRREVTRYMEPGHWFLSIYNDDGDAQEITFYGAVAEDMTQNCPNGCSGNGQCLLGHCQCNPGYGGDDCSESVCPVLCSQRGEYINGECQCNPGWKGKECSLRHDECEVPDCNGHGHCVSGKCSCVRGYKGKFCEEVDCPHPTCSGHGFCADGTCICKKGWKGPDCAAMDQDALQCL
;
A
#
# COMPACT_ATOMS: atom_id res chain seq x y z
N MET A 1 0.91 20.53 3.86
CA MET A 1 2.38 20.40 3.67
C MET A 1 2.73 18.93 3.37
N GLN A 2 3.84 18.66 2.71
CA GLN A 2 4.28 17.29 2.43
C GLN A 2 5.80 17.16 2.50
N PHE A 3 6.29 15.97 2.83
CA PHE A 3 7.70 15.61 2.80
C PHE A 3 7.87 14.12 2.55
N TYR A 4 9.06 13.71 2.13
CA TYR A 4 9.40 12.29 1.97
C TYR A 4 10.26 11.84 3.13
N GLN A 5 9.87 10.74 3.77
CA GLN A 5 10.68 10.08 4.78
C GLN A 5 11.36 8.87 4.15
N SER A 6 12.69 8.87 4.10
CA SER A 6 13.47 7.82 3.44
C SER A 6 13.64 6.57 4.31
N GLU A 7 13.85 6.77 5.61
CA GLU A 7 14.15 5.70 6.56
C GLU A 7 13.20 5.75 7.76
N PRO A 8 12.90 4.60 8.39
CA PRO A 8 12.10 4.60 9.61
C PRO A 8 12.81 5.36 10.71
N ALA A 9 12.19 6.44 11.21
CA ALA A 9 12.77 7.21 12.31
C ALA A 9 11.68 7.93 13.11
N TYR A 10 12.05 8.36 14.31
CA TYR A 10 11.24 9.32 15.03
C TYR A 10 11.50 10.72 14.49
N VAL A 11 10.42 11.44 14.20
CA VAL A 11 10.46 12.83 13.78
C VAL A 11 9.86 13.66 14.90
N LYS A 12 10.66 14.61 15.39
CA LYS A 12 10.24 15.62 16.34
C LYS A 12 9.63 16.78 15.58
N PHE A 13 8.40 17.13 15.95
CA PHE A 13 7.67 18.27 15.44
C PHE A 13 7.55 19.34 16.52
N ASP A 14 8.10 20.51 16.23
CA ASP A 14 8.01 21.71 17.04
C ASP A 14 6.99 22.66 16.46
N TYR A 15 5.88 22.86 17.19
CA TYR A 15 4.81 23.78 16.85
C TYR A 15 4.88 25.01 17.75
N GLY A 16 5.01 26.20 17.18
CA GLY A 16 4.73 27.45 17.87
C GLY A 16 3.32 27.92 17.54
N ILE A 17 2.43 27.91 18.54
CA ILE A 17 1.03 28.33 18.37
C ILE A 17 0.72 29.54 19.26
N PRO A 18 -0.14 30.47 18.83
CA PRO A 18 -0.64 31.55 19.68
C PRO A 18 -1.39 31.01 20.91
N ARG A 19 -1.29 31.71 22.04
CA ARG A 19 -2.12 31.37 23.20
C ARG A 19 -3.59 31.62 22.89
N GLY A 20 -4.45 30.68 23.27
CA GLY A 20 -5.88 30.70 22.95
C GLY A 20 -6.25 30.08 21.59
N ALA A 21 -5.28 29.75 20.73
CA ALA A 21 -5.55 29.03 19.50
C ALA A 21 -5.88 27.55 19.79
N SER A 22 -6.76 26.97 18.97
CA SER A 22 -7.01 25.53 18.92
C SER A 22 -6.67 25.03 17.52
N ILE A 23 -5.62 24.22 17.42
CA ILE A 23 -5.10 23.75 16.14
C ILE A 23 -5.11 22.23 16.10
N GLY A 24 -5.79 21.65 15.09
CA GLY A 24 -5.76 20.23 14.80
C GLY A 24 -4.72 19.90 13.73
N VAL A 25 -3.77 19.01 14.03
CA VAL A 25 -2.77 18.54 13.07
C VAL A 25 -3.02 17.09 12.73
N TYR A 26 -3.14 16.77 11.44
CA TYR A 26 -3.38 15.42 10.95
C TYR A 26 -2.29 15.03 9.97
N ALA A 27 -1.82 13.79 10.07
CA ALA A 27 -0.77 13.28 9.20
C ALA A 27 -1.18 11.95 8.58
N ARG A 28 -0.83 11.73 7.31
CA ARG A 28 -1.06 10.46 6.63
C ARG A 28 0.05 10.14 5.63
N ARG A 29 0.43 8.87 5.57
CA ARG A 29 1.37 8.33 4.59
C ARG A 29 0.67 7.98 3.27
N ASN A 30 1.33 8.32 2.17
CA ASN A 30 0.99 8.07 0.76
C ASN A 30 -0.37 8.61 0.28
N ALA A 31 -1.05 9.44 1.08
CA ALA A 31 -2.29 10.10 0.72
C ALA A 31 -2.54 11.32 1.63
N LEU A 32 -3.37 12.25 1.16
CA LEU A 32 -3.80 13.40 1.98
C LEU A 32 -4.60 12.93 3.21
N PRO A 33 -4.33 13.48 4.41
CA PRO A 33 -5.09 13.19 5.61
C PRO A 33 -6.46 13.90 5.57
N THR A 34 -7.45 13.29 6.24
CA THR A 34 -8.78 13.88 6.50
C THR A 34 -9.12 13.70 7.98
N HIS A 35 -10.21 14.33 8.45
CA HIS A 35 -10.68 14.16 9.84
C HIS A 35 -10.97 12.70 10.23
N THR A 36 -11.22 11.81 9.27
CA THR A 36 -11.55 10.39 9.52
C THR A 36 -10.49 9.43 9.01
N GLN A 37 -9.52 9.90 8.20
CA GLN A 37 -8.46 9.07 7.65
C GLN A 37 -7.11 9.74 7.88
N TYR A 38 -6.40 9.27 8.90
CA TYR A 38 -5.09 9.76 9.31
C TYR A 38 -4.30 8.61 9.95
N HIS A 39 -2.97 8.72 9.95
CA HIS A 39 -2.09 7.84 10.74
C HIS A 39 -1.93 8.37 12.17
N PHE A 40 -1.81 9.68 12.34
CA PHE A 40 -1.85 10.32 13.65
C PHE A 40 -2.55 11.67 13.61
N LYS A 41 -3.05 12.09 14.78
CA LYS A 41 -3.60 13.42 15.00
C LYS A 41 -3.06 14.03 16.29
N GLU A 42 -2.79 15.33 16.26
CA GLU A 42 -2.47 16.12 17.44
C GLU A 42 -3.48 17.24 17.59
N VAL A 43 -4.01 17.44 18.79
CA VAL A 43 -4.83 18.60 19.12
C VAL A 43 -3.99 19.52 19.99
N LEU A 44 -3.58 20.64 19.41
CA LEU A 44 -2.72 21.62 20.05
C LEU A 44 -3.59 22.74 20.63
N SER A 45 -3.77 22.71 21.96
CA SER A 45 -4.53 23.75 22.67
C SER A 45 -3.60 24.79 23.30
N GLY A 46 -3.90 26.05 23.00
CA GLY A 46 -3.26 27.24 23.56
C GLY A 46 -3.71 27.61 24.97
N PHE A 47 -4.66 26.88 25.55
CA PHE A 47 -5.29 27.21 26.83
C PHE A 47 -4.64 26.45 28.00
N ASN A 48 -3.88 27.16 28.83
CA ASN A 48 -3.39 26.62 30.12
C ASN A 48 -4.20 27.24 31.27
N ALA A 49 -4.96 26.42 31.99
CA ALA A 49 -5.85 26.84 33.09
C ALA A 49 -5.15 27.41 34.35
N ARG A 50 -3.81 27.56 34.36
CA ARG A 50 -3.05 27.83 35.60
C ARG A 50 -1.91 28.84 35.53
N GLN A 51 -1.73 29.59 34.45
CA GLN A 51 -0.65 30.59 34.40
C GLN A 51 -1.17 32.01 34.26
N THR A 52 -0.97 32.77 35.34
CA THR A 52 -1.00 34.24 35.34
C THR A 52 -0.05 34.78 34.27
N ARG A 53 -0.56 35.73 33.48
CA ARG A 53 0.09 36.50 32.41
C ARG A 53 1.63 36.48 32.43
N ALA A 54 2.23 35.44 31.84
CA ALA A 54 3.63 35.45 31.44
C ALA A 54 3.74 36.03 30.02
N ALA A 55 4.69 36.93 29.81
CA ALA A 55 4.81 37.92 28.73
C ALA A 55 5.09 37.39 27.30
N HIS A 56 4.79 36.13 26.96
CA HIS A 56 5.01 35.59 25.62
C HIS A 56 3.67 35.34 24.89
N PRO A 57 3.49 35.88 23.67
CA PRO A 57 2.23 35.80 22.92
C PRO A 57 1.95 34.40 22.34
N SER A 58 3.00 33.59 22.16
CA SER A 58 2.95 32.24 21.61
C SER A 58 3.50 31.22 22.60
N MET A 59 3.16 29.95 22.37
CA MET A 59 3.62 28.82 23.15
C MET A 59 4.11 27.71 22.23
N ARG A 60 5.13 26.98 22.70
CA ARG A 60 5.72 25.87 21.98
C ARG A 60 5.10 24.55 22.45
N ARG A 61 4.82 23.67 21.50
CA ARG A 61 4.39 22.29 21.70
C ARG A 61 5.30 21.39 20.88
N GLU A 62 5.87 20.41 21.55
CA GLU A 62 6.79 19.46 20.93
C GLU A 62 6.10 18.09 20.91
N VAL A 63 6.02 17.47 19.74
CA VAL A 63 5.42 16.15 19.55
C VAL A 63 6.39 15.30 18.76
N THR A 64 6.75 14.14 19.27
CA THR A 64 7.60 13.19 18.56
C THR A 64 6.76 12.00 18.10
N ARG A 65 6.91 11.63 16.82
CA ARG A 65 6.16 10.53 16.21
C ARG A 65 7.08 9.62 15.42
N TYR A 66 6.87 8.31 15.55
CA TYR A 66 7.51 7.33 14.68
C TYR A 66 6.94 7.43 13.26
N MET A 67 7.80 7.47 12.26
CA MET A 67 7.42 7.62 10.87
C MET A 67 8.08 6.55 10.03
N GLU A 68 7.25 5.70 9.41
CA GLU A 68 7.70 4.73 8.41
C GLU A 68 8.10 5.43 7.08
N PRO A 69 8.94 4.79 6.25
CA PRO A 69 9.29 5.32 4.94
C PRO A 69 8.07 5.59 4.04
N GLY A 70 8.08 6.71 3.34
CA GLY A 70 7.03 7.06 2.37
C GLY A 70 6.79 8.56 2.22
N HIS A 71 5.82 8.91 1.37
CA HIS A 71 5.39 10.29 1.18
C HIS A 71 4.40 10.67 2.28
N TRP A 72 4.76 11.60 3.15
CA TRP A 72 3.90 12.04 4.25
C TRP A 72 3.25 13.37 3.93
N PHE A 73 1.95 13.44 4.22
CA PHE A 73 1.13 14.63 4.08
C PHE A 73 0.65 15.05 5.46
N LEU A 74 0.92 16.30 5.83
CA LEU A 74 0.40 16.94 7.04
C LEU A 74 -0.61 18.02 6.66
N SER A 75 -1.76 18.01 7.32
CA SER A 75 -2.80 19.04 7.23
C SER A 75 -3.03 19.64 8.60
N ILE A 76 -3.03 20.97 8.65
CA ILE A 76 -3.21 21.75 9.87
C ILE A 76 -4.52 22.50 9.73
N TYR A 77 -5.43 22.27 10.66
CA TYR A 77 -6.74 22.90 10.72
C TYR A 77 -6.77 23.87 11.88
N ASN A 78 -7.13 25.11 11.57
CA ASN A 78 -7.46 26.08 12.58
C ASN A 78 -8.91 25.83 13.00
N ASP A 79 -9.09 25.29 14.20
CA ASP A 79 -10.43 25.08 14.76
C ASP A 79 -10.96 26.36 15.42
N ASP A 80 -10.14 27.42 15.47
CA ASP A 80 -10.53 28.75 15.90
C ASP A 80 -11.08 29.58 14.71
N GLY A 81 -12.04 30.47 14.98
CA GLY A 81 -12.68 31.29 13.94
C GLY A 81 -11.80 32.43 13.43
N ASP A 82 -10.81 32.83 14.22
CA ASP A 82 -9.86 33.89 13.90
C ASP A 82 -8.60 33.35 13.24
N ALA A 83 -8.03 34.10 12.30
CA ALA A 83 -6.79 33.70 11.63
C ALA A 83 -5.61 33.65 12.61
N GLN A 84 -4.93 32.49 12.68
CA GLN A 84 -3.79 32.26 13.57
C GLN A 84 -2.51 32.09 12.77
N GLU A 85 -1.43 32.77 13.20
CA GLU A 85 -0.09 32.55 12.65
C GLU A 85 0.64 31.52 13.51
N ILE A 86 1.11 30.44 12.88
CA ILE A 86 1.83 29.36 13.55
C ILE A 86 3.23 29.18 12.96
N THR A 87 4.16 28.73 13.79
CA THR A 87 5.46 28.25 13.33
C THR A 87 5.52 26.73 13.45
N PHE A 88 6.17 26.11 12.48
CA PHE A 88 6.30 24.66 12.40
C PHE A 88 7.71 24.30 11.97
N TYR A 89 8.34 23.39 12.70
CA TYR A 89 9.62 22.80 12.35
C TYR A 89 9.58 21.30 12.62
N GLY A 90 10.06 20.50 11.66
CA GLY A 90 10.15 19.05 11.78
C GLY A 90 11.58 18.60 11.52
N ALA A 91 12.13 17.79 12.43
CA ALA A 91 13.47 17.21 12.28
C ALA A 91 13.49 15.77 12.80
N VAL A 92 14.36 14.94 12.23
CA VAL A 92 14.63 13.60 12.75
C VAL A 92 15.19 13.74 14.17
N ALA A 93 14.66 12.97 15.12
CA ALA A 93 15.10 12.98 16.50
C ALA A 93 16.43 12.22 16.65
N GLU A 94 17.43 12.85 17.27
CA GLU A 94 18.81 12.30 17.33
C GLU A 94 19.03 11.26 18.44
N ASP A 95 18.03 10.91 19.24
CA ASP A 95 18.14 9.83 20.24
C ASP A 95 16.76 9.35 20.70
N MET A 96 16.31 8.22 20.15
CA MET A 96 15.19 7.46 20.72
C MET A 96 15.57 6.00 20.88
N THR A 97 16.42 5.73 21.87
CA THR A 97 16.46 4.44 22.57
C THR A 97 15.30 4.35 23.56
N GLN A 98 14.08 4.72 23.12
CA GLN A 98 12.93 4.53 23.99
C GLN A 98 12.64 3.03 24.07
N ASN A 99 12.51 2.54 25.29
CA ASN A 99 11.92 1.23 25.50
C ASN A 99 10.48 1.29 25.00
N CYS A 100 10.06 0.24 24.31
CA CYS A 100 8.68 0.17 23.86
C CYS A 100 7.72 0.29 25.05
N PRO A 101 6.62 1.04 24.89
CA PRO A 101 5.64 1.20 25.95
C PRO A 101 5.15 -0.19 26.38
N ASN A 102 5.23 -0.45 27.69
CA ASN A 102 4.91 -1.73 28.33
C ASN A 102 5.54 -2.97 27.65
N GLY A 103 6.67 -2.83 26.95
CA GLY A 103 7.27 -3.92 26.18
C GLY A 103 6.33 -4.49 25.11
N CYS A 104 5.50 -3.64 24.51
CA CYS A 104 4.45 -4.03 23.57
C CYS A 104 3.45 -5.03 24.15
N SER A 105 3.27 -5.01 25.48
CA SER A 105 2.36 -5.89 26.23
C SER A 105 2.55 -7.38 25.93
N GLY A 106 3.70 -7.79 25.39
CA GLY A 106 3.96 -9.14 24.87
C GLY A 106 3.21 -9.50 23.57
N ASN A 107 2.42 -8.59 23.00
CA ASN A 107 1.60 -8.80 21.79
C ASN A 107 2.16 -8.10 20.55
N GLY A 108 3.47 -7.87 20.49
CA GLY A 108 4.10 -7.23 19.34
C GLY A 108 5.62 -7.27 19.40
N GLN A 109 6.24 -6.77 18.34
CA GLN A 109 7.69 -6.60 18.26
C GLN A 109 8.06 -5.15 18.52
N CYS A 110 9.10 -4.95 19.34
CA CYS A 110 9.62 -3.63 19.63
C CYS A 110 10.65 -3.20 18.58
N LEU A 111 10.33 -2.16 17.81
CA LEU A 111 11.21 -1.59 16.79
C LEU A 111 11.50 -0.13 17.13
N LEU A 112 12.71 0.15 17.61
CA LEU A 112 13.18 1.49 17.98
C LEU A 112 12.31 2.22 19.04
N GLY A 113 11.54 1.49 19.86
CA GLY A 113 10.61 2.08 20.83
C GLY A 113 9.17 2.19 20.35
N HIS A 114 8.88 1.73 19.12
CA HIS A 114 7.53 1.60 18.58
C HIS A 114 7.11 0.13 18.55
N CYS A 115 5.87 -0.13 18.92
CA CYS A 115 5.31 -1.48 18.93
C CYS A 115 4.66 -1.82 17.60
N GLN A 116 5.23 -2.80 16.90
CA GLN A 116 4.59 -3.43 15.76
C GLN A 116 3.71 -4.58 16.28
N CYS A 117 2.42 -4.32 16.42
CA CYS A 117 1.49 -5.27 17.03
C CYS A 117 1.24 -6.50 16.17
N ASN A 118 1.11 -7.64 16.84
CA ASN A 118 0.68 -8.89 16.23
C ASN A 118 -0.76 -8.75 15.70
N PRO A 119 -1.17 -9.54 14.69
CA PRO A 119 -2.54 -9.55 14.22
C PRO A 119 -3.54 -9.74 15.36
N GLY A 120 -4.55 -8.87 15.41
CA GLY A 120 -5.56 -8.87 16.46
C GLY A 120 -5.22 -8.00 17.68
N TYR A 121 -4.09 -7.29 17.65
CA TYR A 121 -3.70 -6.34 18.68
C TYR A 121 -3.42 -4.96 18.10
N GLY A 122 -3.72 -3.92 18.87
CA GLY A 122 -3.57 -2.52 18.50
C GLY A 122 -3.26 -1.63 19.70
N GLY A 123 -3.22 -0.32 19.46
CA GLY A 123 -2.76 0.66 20.44
C GLY A 123 -1.24 0.81 20.44
N ASP A 124 -0.76 1.83 21.17
CA ASP A 124 0.66 2.20 21.19
C ASP A 124 1.56 1.11 21.80
N ASP A 125 1.00 0.25 22.66
CA ASP A 125 1.67 -0.85 23.35
C ASP A 125 1.06 -2.23 23.07
N CYS A 126 0.22 -2.37 22.04
CA CYS A 126 -0.45 -3.63 21.68
C CYS A 126 -1.32 -4.24 22.79
N SER A 127 -1.78 -3.45 23.76
CA SER A 127 -2.68 -3.92 24.82
C SER A 127 -4.14 -4.04 24.36
N GLU A 128 -4.52 -3.34 23.28
CA GLU A 128 -5.89 -3.35 22.80
C GLU A 128 -6.14 -4.58 21.94
N SER A 129 -7.12 -5.41 22.30
CA SER A 129 -7.60 -6.45 21.40
C SER A 129 -8.46 -5.82 20.31
N VAL A 130 -7.93 -5.79 19.10
CA VAL A 130 -8.67 -5.37 17.92
C VAL A 130 -9.08 -6.62 17.16
N CYS A 131 -10.31 -6.71 16.67
CA CYS A 131 -10.64 -7.82 15.78
C CYS A 131 -9.73 -7.71 14.54
N PRO A 132 -8.90 -8.73 14.22
CA PRO A 132 -8.09 -8.67 13.01
C PRO A 132 -9.02 -8.45 11.83
N VAL A 133 -8.63 -7.54 10.93
CA VAL A 133 -9.37 -7.29 9.69
C VAL A 133 -9.22 -8.53 8.81
N LEU A 134 -10.13 -9.48 8.97
CA LEU A 134 -10.22 -10.67 8.13
C LEU A 134 -11.03 -10.33 6.87
N CYS A 135 -10.70 -11.00 5.76
CA CYS A 135 -11.45 -10.87 4.52
C CYS A 135 -11.53 -9.42 4.01
N SER A 136 -10.52 -8.60 4.31
CA SER A 136 -10.43 -7.18 3.94
C SER A 136 -11.66 -6.33 4.32
N GLN A 137 -12.43 -6.71 5.36
CA GLN A 137 -13.75 -6.13 5.70
C GLN A 137 -14.81 -6.25 4.60
N ARG A 138 -14.59 -7.14 3.62
CA ARG A 138 -15.45 -7.34 2.44
C ARG A 138 -15.91 -8.79 2.33
N GLY A 139 -15.98 -9.49 3.46
CA GLY A 139 -16.48 -10.84 3.54
C GLY A 139 -16.60 -11.30 4.98
N GLU A 140 -17.17 -12.49 5.16
CA GLU A 140 -17.31 -13.18 6.44
C GLU A 140 -16.34 -14.35 6.51
N TYR A 141 -15.62 -14.50 7.62
CA TYR A 141 -14.69 -15.61 7.82
C TYR A 141 -15.43 -16.80 8.42
N ILE A 142 -15.67 -17.84 7.62
CA ILE A 142 -16.48 -19.00 7.99
C ILE A 142 -15.72 -20.28 7.63
N ASN A 143 -15.62 -21.23 8.56
CA ASN A 143 -14.98 -22.54 8.35
C ASN A 143 -13.53 -22.49 7.84
N GLY A 144 -12.78 -21.43 8.17
CA GLY A 144 -11.38 -21.29 7.76
C GLY A 144 -11.16 -20.60 6.40
N GLU A 145 -12.23 -20.09 5.77
CA GLU A 145 -12.14 -19.38 4.50
C GLU A 145 -12.97 -18.08 4.53
N CYS A 146 -12.61 -17.12 3.68
CA CYS A 146 -13.37 -15.90 3.50
C CYS A 146 -14.51 -16.09 2.49
N GLN A 147 -15.75 -15.92 2.95
CA GLN A 147 -16.92 -15.79 2.10
C GLN A 147 -17.10 -14.33 1.70
N CYS A 148 -16.73 -13.99 0.46
CA CYS A 148 -16.73 -12.61 0.00
C CYS A 148 -18.13 -12.05 -0.25
N ASN A 149 -18.30 -10.77 0.09
CA ASN A 149 -19.47 -9.98 -0.25
C ASN A 149 -19.64 -9.91 -1.78
N PRO A 150 -20.86 -9.72 -2.29
CA PRO A 150 -21.10 -9.58 -3.72
C PRO A 150 -20.19 -8.53 -4.38
N GLY A 151 -19.56 -8.90 -5.50
CA GLY A 151 -18.61 -8.05 -6.22
C GLY A 151 -17.15 -8.19 -5.78
N TRP A 152 -16.86 -8.99 -4.75
CA TRP A 152 -15.51 -9.26 -4.24
C TRP A 152 -15.12 -10.71 -4.43
N LYS A 153 -13.80 -10.97 -4.55
CA LYS A 153 -13.22 -12.31 -4.67
C LYS A 153 -11.78 -12.34 -4.15
N GLY A 154 -11.19 -13.53 -4.23
CA GLY A 154 -9.84 -13.81 -3.72
C GLY A 154 -9.89 -14.32 -2.29
N LYS A 155 -8.79 -14.94 -1.83
CA LYS A 155 -8.71 -15.57 -0.51
C LYS A 155 -9.01 -14.62 0.66
N GLU A 156 -8.75 -13.33 0.45
CA GLU A 156 -8.95 -12.26 1.44
C GLU A 156 -10.02 -11.25 1.01
N CYS A 157 -10.83 -11.54 -0.01
CA CYS A 157 -11.85 -10.62 -0.55
C CYS A 157 -11.33 -9.23 -0.90
N SER A 158 -10.06 -9.14 -1.31
CA SER A 158 -9.37 -7.89 -1.64
C SER A 158 -9.52 -7.48 -3.11
N LEU A 159 -9.93 -8.41 -3.98
CA LEU A 159 -10.05 -8.19 -5.42
C LEU A 159 -11.51 -7.96 -5.80
N ARG A 160 -11.77 -7.04 -6.73
CA ARG A 160 -13.08 -6.98 -7.37
C ARG A 160 -13.30 -8.16 -8.31
N HIS A 161 -14.55 -8.50 -8.57
CA HIS A 161 -14.90 -9.62 -9.43
C HIS A 161 -14.36 -9.47 -10.86
N ASP A 162 -14.29 -8.25 -11.37
CA ASP A 162 -13.80 -7.86 -12.69
C ASP A 162 -12.28 -7.65 -12.77
N GLU A 163 -11.59 -7.63 -11.64
CA GLU A 163 -10.13 -7.55 -11.57
C GLU A 163 -9.49 -8.95 -11.68
N CYS A 164 -8.37 -9.06 -12.39
CA CYS A 164 -7.63 -10.32 -12.47
C CYS A 164 -6.72 -10.51 -11.24
N GLU A 165 -6.54 -11.77 -10.82
CA GLU A 165 -5.59 -12.11 -9.74
C GLU A 165 -4.15 -11.74 -10.13
N VAL A 166 -3.82 -11.91 -11.41
CA VAL A 166 -2.57 -11.44 -12.03
C VAL A 166 -2.95 -10.31 -12.99
N PRO A 167 -2.69 -9.03 -12.64
CA PRO A 167 -3.19 -7.88 -13.40
C PRO A 167 -2.78 -7.86 -14.87
N ASP A 168 -1.57 -8.34 -15.17
CA ASP A 168 -0.97 -8.35 -16.52
C ASP A 168 -1.02 -9.72 -17.20
N CYS A 169 -1.66 -10.73 -16.57
CA CYS A 169 -1.70 -12.10 -17.08
C CYS A 169 -0.31 -12.61 -17.48
N ASN A 170 0.69 -12.39 -16.61
CA ASN A 170 2.09 -12.74 -16.82
C ASN A 170 2.71 -12.11 -18.09
N GLY A 171 2.18 -10.99 -18.55
CA GLY A 171 2.62 -10.32 -19.78
C GLY A 171 2.21 -11.03 -21.08
N HIS A 172 1.45 -12.12 -20.99
CA HIS A 172 1.01 -12.93 -22.13
C HIS A 172 -0.51 -12.94 -22.31
N GLY A 173 -1.19 -11.90 -21.84
CA GLY A 173 -2.64 -11.81 -21.96
C GLY A 173 -3.20 -10.45 -21.58
N HIS A 174 -4.52 -10.36 -21.67
CA HIS A 174 -5.28 -9.21 -21.23
C HIS A 174 -6.32 -9.64 -20.21
N CYS A 175 -6.51 -8.83 -19.17
CA CYS A 175 -7.58 -9.07 -18.20
C CYS A 175 -8.94 -8.69 -18.81
N VAL A 176 -9.87 -9.65 -18.86
CA VAL A 176 -11.23 -9.46 -19.36
C VAL A 176 -12.21 -10.04 -18.36
N SER A 177 -13.04 -9.19 -17.75
CA SER A 177 -14.04 -9.58 -16.74
C SER A 177 -13.46 -10.47 -15.62
N GLY A 178 -12.28 -10.09 -15.12
CA GLY A 178 -11.61 -10.78 -14.03
C GLY A 178 -10.97 -12.13 -14.38
N LYS A 179 -10.85 -12.45 -15.67
CA LYS A 179 -10.15 -13.63 -16.19
C LYS A 179 -9.10 -13.22 -17.23
N CYS A 180 -8.00 -13.95 -17.27
CA CYS A 180 -6.97 -13.73 -18.27
C CYS A 180 -7.37 -14.31 -19.63
N SER A 181 -7.36 -13.45 -20.65
CA SER A 181 -7.47 -13.83 -22.06
C SER A 181 -6.08 -13.86 -22.66
N CYS A 182 -5.55 -15.05 -22.91
CA CYS A 182 -4.17 -15.23 -23.35
C CYS A 182 -3.98 -14.84 -24.81
N VAL A 183 -2.81 -14.25 -25.09
CA VAL A 183 -2.35 -14.05 -26.47
C VAL A 183 -1.98 -15.40 -27.10
N ARG A 184 -1.99 -15.47 -28.43
CA ARG A 184 -1.64 -16.70 -29.16
C ARG A 184 -0.25 -17.20 -28.75
N GLY A 185 -0.13 -18.51 -28.59
CA GLY A 185 1.11 -19.15 -28.13
C GLY A 185 1.17 -19.41 -26.63
N TYR A 186 0.21 -18.89 -25.86
CA TYR A 186 0.16 -19.03 -24.40
C TYR A 186 -1.20 -19.53 -23.92
N LYS A 187 -1.19 -20.25 -22.79
CA LYS A 187 -2.36 -20.80 -22.11
C LYS A 187 -2.13 -20.83 -20.59
N GLY A 188 -3.08 -21.40 -19.87
CA GLY A 188 -3.10 -21.45 -18.42
C GLY A 188 -4.10 -20.47 -17.83
N LYS A 189 -4.31 -20.53 -16.51
CA LYS A 189 -5.29 -19.67 -15.83
C LYS A 189 -4.86 -18.19 -15.90
N PHE A 190 -3.55 -17.96 -15.99
CA PHE A 190 -2.91 -16.65 -15.97
C PHE A 190 -1.96 -16.44 -17.14
N CYS A 191 -2.05 -17.25 -18.20
CA CYS A 191 -1.18 -17.19 -19.38
C CYS A 191 0.31 -17.46 -19.09
N GLU A 192 0.56 -18.30 -18.10
CA GLU A 192 1.87 -18.69 -17.60
C GLU A 192 2.50 -19.84 -18.40
N GLU A 193 1.69 -20.58 -19.16
CA GLU A 193 2.14 -21.75 -19.92
C GLU A 193 2.28 -21.41 -21.41
N VAL A 194 3.29 -21.97 -22.06
CA VAL A 194 3.38 -21.94 -23.53
C VAL A 194 2.48 -23.05 -24.10
N ASP A 195 1.63 -22.70 -25.06
CA ASP A 195 0.70 -23.66 -25.65
C ASP A 195 1.36 -24.52 -26.74
N CYS A 196 2.22 -23.91 -27.56
CA CYS A 196 2.91 -24.55 -28.68
C CYS A 196 4.38 -24.90 -28.36
N PRO A 197 5.06 -25.71 -29.20
CA PRO A 197 6.50 -25.99 -29.04
C PRO A 197 7.39 -24.75 -29.00
N HIS A 198 6.97 -23.66 -29.66
CA HIS A 198 7.54 -22.33 -29.53
C HIS A 198 6.40 -21.30 -29.53
N PRO A 199 6.40 -20.29 -28.63
CA PRO A 199 5.28 -19.34 -28.48
C PRO A 199 4.97 -18.57 -29.77
N THR A 200 5.99 -18.29 -30.58
CA THR A 200 5.86 -17.62 -31.88
C THR A 200 6.10 -18.53 -33.09
N CYS A 201 6.18 -19.86 -32.88
CA CYS A 201 6.52 -20.81 -33.95
C CYS A 201 7.76 -20.37 -34.75
N SER A 202 8.83 -20.07 -34.00
CA SER A 202 10.12 -19.56 -34.50
C SER A 202 10.01 -18.31 -35.42
N GLY A 203 8.92 -17.53 -35.34
CA GLY A 203 8.64 -16.39 -36.22
C GLY A 203 8.15 -16.77 -37.63
N HIS A 204 8.12 -18.07 -37.93
CA HIS A 204 7.84 -18.63 -39.24
C HIS A 204 6.50 -19.36 -39.30
N GLY A 205 5.65 -19.20 -38.30
CA GLY A 205 4.31 -19.76 -38.26
C GLY A 205 3.41 -18.97 -37.33
N PHE A 206 2.29 -19.58 -36.97
CA PHE A 206 1.42 -19.13 -35.90
C PHE A 206 0.93 -20.33 -35.10
N CYS A 207 0.75 -20.12 -33.80
CA CYS A 207 0.24 -21.14 -32.89
C CYS A 207 -1.28 -21.25 -33.01
N ALA A 208 -1.79 -22.47 -33.18
CA ALA A 208 -3.20 -22.81 -33.17
C ALA A 208 -3.40 -24.14 -32.42
N ASP A 209 -4.15 -24.10 -31.32
CA ASP A 209 -4.50 -25.27 -30.50
C ASP A 209 -3.30 -26.20 -30.20
N GLY A 210 -2.24 -25.62 -29.63
CA GLY A 210 -1.01 -26.34 -29.28
C GLY A 210 -0.11 -26.76 -30.44
N THR A 211 -0.47 -26.46 -31.69
CA THR A 211 0.30 -26.81 -32.89
C THR A 211 0.78 -25.57 -33.65
N CYS A 212 2.02 -25.59 -34.12
CA CYS A 212 2.55 -24.56 -35.00
C CYS A 212 2.15 -24.80 -36.46
N ILE A 213 1.46 -23.83 -37.04
CA ILE A 213 1.12 -23.81 -38.47
C ILE A 213 2.16 -22.97 -39.20
N CYS A 214 3.01 -23.63 -39.99
CA CYS A 214 4.15 -22.98 -40.65
C CYS A 214 3.73 -22.22 -41.92
N LYS A 215 4.39 -21.07 -42.14
CA LYS A 215 4.32 -20.29 -43.38
C LYS A 215 5.01 -21.07 -44.51
N LYS A 216 4.64 -20.78 -45.76
CA LYS A 216 5.25 -21.41 -46.95
C LYS A 216 6.78 -21.31 -46.90
N GLY A 217 7.46 -22.42 -47.17
CA GLY A 217 8.92 -22.52 -47.14
C GLY A 217 9.51 -22.87 -45.77
N TRP A 218 8.68 -23.13 -44.75
CA TRP A 218 9.09 -23.55 -43.42
C TRP A 218 8.35 -24.82 -42.99
N LYS A 219 9.02 -25.68 -42.21
CA LYS A 219 8.51 -26.95 -41.70
C LYS A 219 9.07 -27.29 -40.31
N GLY A 220 8.56 -28.36 -39.74
CA GLY A 220 8.93 -28.85 -38.41
C GLY A 220 7.89 -28.48 -37.34
N PRO A 221 8.02 -29.06 -36.13
CA PRO A 221 7.03 -28.91 -35.05
C PRO A 221 6.94 -27.48 -34.50
N ASP A 222 7.97 -26.65 -34.71
CA ASP A 222 8.06 -25.25 -34.29
C ASP A 222 8.34 -24.29 -35.45
N CYS A 223 8.32 -24.77 -36.69
CA CYS A 223 8.65 -24.02 -37.90
C CYS A 223 10.08 -23.47 -37.98
N ALA A 224 11.05 -24.04 -37.26
CA ALA A 224 12.45 -23.57 -37.32
C ALA A 224 13.20 -24.00 -38.60
N ALA A 225 12.74 -25.03 -39.31
CA ALA A 225 13.45 -25.57 -40.46
C ALA A 225 12.89 -25.06 -41.79
N MET A 226 13.75 -24.75 -42.77
CA MET A 226 13.30 -24.43 -44.12
C MET A 226 12.83 -25.69 -44.87
N ASP A 227 11.78 -25.52 -45.66
CA ASP A 227 11.26 -26.57 -46.54
C ASP A 227 11.90 -26.48 -47.94
N GLN A 228 13.06 -27.13 -48.09
CA GLN A 228 13.84 -27.15 -49.34
C GLN A 228 13.10 -27.83 -50.49
N ASP A 229 12.18 -28.75 -50.20
CA ASP A 229 11.41 -29.47 -51.20
C ASP A 229 10.35 -28.55 -51.84
N ALA A 230 9.78 -27.63 -51.06
CA ALA A 230 8.83 -26.62 -51.54
C ALA A 230 9.48 -25.49 -52.36
N LEU A 231 10.80 -25.28 -52.21
CA LEU A 231 11.60 -24.32 -52.99
C LEU A 231 11.82 -24.77 -54.44
N GLN A 232 11.77 -26.08 -54.73
CA GLN A 232 11.87 -26.59 -56.10
C GLN A 232 10.59 -26.37 -56.93
N CYS A 233 9.49 -25.96 -56.29
CA CYS A 233 8.18 -25.71 -56.91
C CYS A 233 7.86 -24.21 -57.08
N LEU A 234 8.85 -23.32 -56.93
CA LEU A 234 8.77 -21.86 -57.12
C LEU A 234 9.75 -21.43 -58.22
#